data_AF-A0AAV3YQU9-F1
#
_entry.id   AF-A0AAV3YQU9-F1
#
_cell.length_a   1.000
_cell.length_b   1.000
_cell.length_c   1.000
_cell.angle_alpha   90.00
_cell.angle_beta   90.00
_cell.angle_gamma   90.00
#
_symmetry.space_group_name_H-M   'P 1'
#
loop_
_entity.id
_entity.type
_entity.pdbx_description
1 polymer ?
#
loop_
_entity_poly.entity_id
_entity_poly.type
_entity_poly.pdbx_seq_one_letter_code
_entity_poly.pdbx_strand_id
1 'polypeptide(L)'
;MWFIRGMLRISWTEKKSNEVVLKEANFERSLIKTIRQRQLQFLGHMCRHKDLERLVITGKIEGKRNRQRITFIENLKPWAIGKGSNNNFIRLTENRHELRNMIANVCSRQGI
;
A
#
# COMPACT_ATOMS: atom_id res chain seq x y z
N MET A 1 -13.66 -9.76 10.63
CA MET A 1 -15.14 -9.81 10.48
C MET A 1 -15.81 -10.54 11.62
N TRP A 2 -15.32 -11.70 12.04
CA TRP A 2 -15.91 -12.48 13.13
C TRP A 2 -16.09 -11.68 14.43
N PHE A 3 -15.06 -10.97 14.89
CA PHE A 3 -15.15 -10.11 16.10
C PHE A 3 -16.26 -9.05 16.01
N ILE A 4 -16.31 -8.29 14.91
CA ILE A 4 -17.34 -7.25 14.69
C ILE A 4 -18.74 -7.87 14.62
N ARG A 5 -18.90 -9.00 13.92
CA ARG A 5 -20.19 -9.72 13.84
C ARG A 5 -20.64 -10.25 15.21
N GLY A 6 -19.72 -10.71 16.04
CA GLY A 6 -20.00 -11.11 17.41
C GLY A 6 -20.49 -9.96 18.27
N MET A 7 -19.80 -8.81 18.20
CA MET A 7 -20.17 -7.59 18.92
C MET A 7 -21.54 -7.04 18.50
N LEU A 8 -21.85 -7.07 17.19
CA LEU A 8 -23.15 -6.67 16.65
C LEU A 8 -24.22 -7.76 16.71
N ARG A 9 -23.90 -8.95 17.25
CA ARG A 9 -24.79 -10.13 17.34
C ARG A 9 -25.40 -10.54 15.98
N ILE A 10 -24.64 -10.36 14.91
CA ILE A 10 -25.06 -10.70 13.53
C ILE A 10 -24.96 -12.20 13.34
N SER A 11 -26.10 -12.85 13.11
CA SER A 11 -26.13 -14.28 12.80
C SER A 11 -25.44 -14.58 11.46
N TRP A 12 -24.80 -15.73 11.36
CA TRP A 12 -24.25 -16.21 10.09
C TRP A 12 -25.34 -16.54 9.06
N THR A 13 -26.56 -16.85 9.51
CA THR A 13 -27.73 -17.13 8.65
C THR A 13 -28.22 -15.91 7.90
N GLU A 14 -27.94 -14.71 8.42
CA GLU A 14 -28.36 -13.43 7.85
C GLU A 14 -27.62 -13.11 6.54
N LYS A 15 -26.50 -13.79 6.26
CA LYS A 15 -25.65 -13.62 5.06
C LYS A 15 -25.34 -12.17 4.67
N LYS A 16 -25.36 -11.24 5.64
CA LYS A 16 -25.02 -9.81 5.42
C LYS A 16 -23.63 -9.68 4.81
N SER A 17 -23.46 -8.79 3.83
CA SER A 17 -22.16 -8.52 3.23
C SER A 17 -21.21 -7.87 4.24
N ASN A 18 -19.91 -8.08 4.07
CA ASN A 18 -18.88 -7.52 4.96
C ASN A 18 -18.85 -5.99 4.95
N GLU A 19 -19.31 -5.37 3.88
CA GLU A 19 -19.39 -3.90 3.75
C GLU A 19 -20.51 -3.32 4.60
N VAL A 20 -21.68 -3.96 4.58
CA VAL A 20 -22.81 -3.58 5.43
C VAL A 20 -22.43 -3.71 6.90
N VAL A 21 -21.79 -4.82 7.28
CA VAL A 21 -21.32 -5.04 8.67
C VAL A 21 -20.35 -3.95 9.13
N LEU A 22 -19.43 -3.51 8.26
CA LEU A 22 -18.50 -2.43 8.60
C LEU A 22 -19.19 -1.08 8.72
N LYS A 23 -20.18 -0.81 7.84
CA LYS A 23 -20.97 0.42 7.87
C LYS A 23 -21.81 0.52 9.14
N GLU A 24 -22.49 -0.57 9.52
CA GLU A 24 -23.26 -0.66 10.78
C GLU A 24 -22.36 -0.47 12.00
N ALA A 25 -21.15 -1.03 11.98
CA ALA A 25 -20.18 -0.87 13.05
C ALA A 25 -19.44 0.48 13.03
N ASN A 26 -19.72 1.35 12.04
CA ASN A 26 -19.01 2.60 11.77
C ASN A 26 -17.47 2.44 11.71
N PHE A 27 -16.99 1.30 11.19
CA PHE A 27 -15.57 1.02 11.02
C PHE A 27 -15.11 1.31 9.59
N GLU A 28 -14.14 2.21 9.45
CA GLU A 28 -13.43 2.40 8.19
C GLU A 28 -12.33 1.33 8.01
N ARG A 29 -12.09 0.86 6.77
CA ARG A 29 -10.97 -0.05 6.46
C ARG A 29 -9.63 0.71 6.48
N SER A 30 -9.16 1.08 7.67
CA SER A 30 -7.93 1.84 7.87
C SER A 30 -6.64 1.00 7.79
N LEU A 31 -6.75 -0.33 7.90
CA LEU A 31 -5.58 -1.21 7.93
C LEU A 31 -4.77 -1.15 6.63
N ILE A 32 -5.43 -1.22 5.48
CA ILE A 32 -4.72 -1.18 4.18
C ILE A 32 -4.03 0.17 3.97
N LYS A 33 -4.67 1.26 4.41
CA LYS A 33 -4.10 2.61 4.40
C LYS A 33 -2.85 2.67 5.27
N THR A 34 -2.93 2.14 6.48
CA THR A 34 -1.79 2.08 7.40
C THR A 34 -0.64 1.24 6.85
N ILE A 35 -0.93 0.07 6.27
CA ILE A 35 0.09 -0.80 5.66
C ILE A 35 0.78 -0.07 4.52
N ARG A 36 0.01 0.53 3.60
CA ARG A 36 0.55 1.25 2.44
C ARG A 36 1.39 2.46 2.86
N GLN A 37 0.92 3.21 3.86
CA GLN A 37 1.66 4.33 4.43
C GLN A 37 3.02 3.88 4.97
N ARG A 38 3.05 2.79 5.75
CA ARG A 38 4.29 2.22 6.30
C ARG A 38 5.22 1.69 5.22
N GLN A 39 4.69 1.03 4.20
CA GLN A 39 5.49 0.55 3.06
C GLN A 39 6.19 1.70 2.33
N LEU A 40 5.54 2.85 2.15
CA LEU A 40 6.18 4.02 1.52
C LEU A 40 7.14 4.77 2.42
N GLN A 41 6.85 4.84 3.72
CA GLN A 41 7.83 5.36 4.69
C GLN A 41 9.10 4.51 4.69
N PHE A 42 8.95 3.18 4.64
CA PHE A 42 10.06 2.25 4.52
C PHE A 42 10.82 2.46 3.21
N LEU A 43 10.12 2.55 2.06
CA LEU A 43 10.76 2.84 0.78
C LEU A 43 11.51 4.18 0.79
N GLY A 44 10.95 5.21 1.42
CA GLY A 44 11.59 6.50 1.56
C GLY A 44 12.81 6.48 2.48
N HIS A 45 12.80 5.68 3.55
CA HIS A 45 14.00 5.42 4.35
C HIS A 45 15.07 4.74 3.48
N MET A 46 14.64 3.80 2.66
CA MET A 46 15.53 3.06 1.80
C MET A 46 16.21 3.90 0.72
N CYS A 47 15.45 4.77 0.06
CA CYS A 47 15.97 5.60 -1.02
C CYS A 47 16.93 6.70 -0.55
N ARG A 48 16.95 7.02 0.76
CA ARG A 48 17.89 8.01 1.32
C ARG A 48 19.33 7.54 1.34
N HIS A 49 19.55 6.24 1.46
CA HIS A 49 20.88 5.65 1.48
C HIS A 49 21.17 5.00 0.12
N LYS A 50 22.44 5.01 -0.29
CA LYS A 50 22.91 4.38 -1.53
C LYS A 50 23.39 2.95 -1.28
N ASP A 51 22.66 2.23 -0.44
CA ASP A 51 23.06 0.92 0.06
C ASP A 51 22.55 -0.22 -0.83
N LEU A 52 23.00 -1.44 -0.54
CA LEU A 52 22.65 -2.67 -1.26
C LEU A 52 21.13 -2.83 -1.43
N GLU A 53 20.36 -2.52 -0.40
CA GLU A 53 18.91 -2.65 -0.39
C GLU A 53 18.24 -1.79 -1.48
N ARG A 54 18.76 -0.59 -1.79
CA ARG A 54 18.28 0.23 -2.91
C ARG A 54 18.54 -0.45 -4.26
N LEU A 55 19.69 -1.09 -4.43
CA LEU A 55 20.03 -1.83 -5.64
C LEU A 55 19.15 -3.08 -5.81
N VAL A 56 18.88 -3.80 -4.71
CA VAL A 56 17.98 -4.97 -4.66
C VAL A 56 16.55 -4.60 -5.09
N ILE A 57 16.02 -3.49 -4.58
CA ILE A 57 14.65 -3.06 -4.85
C ILE A 57 14.52 -2.51 -6.27
N THR A 58 15.54 -1.79 -6.77
CA THR A 58 15.57 -1.24 -8.14
C THR A 58 15.84 -2.31 -9.20
N GLY A 59 16.25 -3.52 -8.81
CA GLY A 59 16.56 -4.60 -9.75
C GLY A 59 17.87 -4.40 -10.51
N LYS A 60 18.81 -3.64 -9.93
CA LYS A 60 20.16 -3.42 -10.49
C LYS A 60 21.14 -4.56 -10.20
N ILE A 61 20.71 -5.55 -9.42
CA ILE A 61 21.50 -6.73 -9.09
C ILE A 61 21.10 -7.85 -10.05
N GLU A 62 22.09 -8.52 -10.60
CA GLU A 62 21.89 -9.67 -11.49
C GLU A 62 21.32 -10.87 -10.72
N GLY A 63 20.36 -11.56 -11.34
CA GLY A 63 19.71 -12.74 -10.77
C GLY A 63 18.20 -12.77 -11.00
N LYS A 64 17.66 -13.96 -11.26
CA LYS A 64 16.22 -14.16 -11.50
C LYS A 64 15.51 -14.42 -10.18
N ARG A 65 14.50 -13.60 -9.85
CA ARG A 65 13.60 -13.88 -8.72
C ARG A 65 12.70 -15.07 -9.08
N ASN A 66 12.80 -16.15 -8.31
CA ASN A 66 12.16 -17.43 -8.65
C ASN A 66 10.64 -17.51 -8.32
N ARG A 67 10.10 -16.63 -7.44
CA ARG A 67 8.71 -16.76 -6.94
C ARG A 67 7.84 -15.50 -7.04
N GLN A 68 8.39 -14.30 -6.86
CA GLN A 68 7.58 -13.07 -6.88
C GLN A 68 7.44 -12.53 -8.30
N ARG A 69 6.20 -12.52 -8.81
CA ARG A 69 5.87 -11.94 -10.14
C ARG A 69 5.82 -10.41 -10.14
N ILE A 70 5.49 -9.79 -9.00
CA ILE A 70 5.36 -8.33 -8.85
C ILE A 70 6.42 -7.86 -7.84
N THR A 71 7.20 -6.85 -8.21
CA THR A 71 8.22 -6.26 -7.32
C THR A 71 7.58 -5.34 -6.28
N PHE A 72 8.30 -5.05 -5.20
CA PHE A 72 7.84 -4.10 -4.18
C PHE A 72 7.49 -2.72 -4.76
N ILE A 73 8.31 -2.21 -5.70
CA ILE A 73 8.03 -0.96 -6.43
C ILE A 73 6.77 -1.09 -7.27
N GLU A 74 6.68 -2.15 -8.09
CA GLU A 74 5.52 -2.37 -8.97
C GLU A 74 4.21 -2.53 -8.19
N ASN A 75 4.28 -3.07 -6.97
CA ASN A 75 3.12 -3.18 -6.09
C ASN A 75 2.68 -1.82 -5.52
N LEU A 76 3.61 -0.89 -5.26
CA LEU A 76 3.34 0.41 -4.64
C LEU A 76 3.03 1.53 -5.64
N LYS A 77 3.65 1.48 -6.82
CA LYS A 77 3.54 2.50 -7.87
C LYS A 77 2.08 2.87 -8.22
N PRO A 78 1.13 1.91 -8.39
CA PRO A 78 -0.25 2.23 -8.73
C PRO A 78 -0.96 3.09 -7.67
N TRP A 79 -0.64 2.89 -6.40
CA TRP A 79 -1.27 3.58 -5.28
C TRP A 79 -0.65 4.95 -5.01
N ALA A 80 0.65 5.06 -5.28
CA ALA A 80 1.40 6.25 -4.94
C ALA A 80 1.36 7.33 -6.03
N ILE A 81 1.41 6.93 -7.32
CA ILE A 81 1.40 7.88 -8.46
C ILE A 81 0.20 7.66 -9.40
N GLY A 82 -0.56 6.58 -9.25
CA GLY A 82 -1.65 6.22 -10.17
C GLY A 82 -1.19 5.28 -11.29
N LYS A 83 -2.13 4.54 -11.88
CA LYS A 83 -1.86 3.65 -13.03
C LYS A 83 -1.46 4.50 -14.24
N GLY A 84 -0.40 4.10 -14.96
CA GLY A 84 0.04 4.75 -16.20
C GLY A 84 1.00 5.93 -16.05
N SER A 85 1.40 6.31 -14.83
CA SER A 85 2.43 7.35 -14.67
C SER A 85 3.81 6.85 -15.10
N ASN A 86 4.40 7.54 -16.07
CA ASN A 86 5.72 7.23 -16.61
C ASN A 86 6.87 7.87 -15.81
N ASN A 87 6.55 8.60 -14.74
CA ASN A 87 7.55 9.24 -13.89
C ASN A 87 8.38 8.19 -13.16
N ASN A 88 9.68 8.49 -13.01
CA ASN A 88 10.58 7.64 -12.24
C ASN A 88 10.19 7.69 -10.75
N PHE A 89 9.41 6.70 -10.30
CA PHE A 89 8.90 6.57 -8.93
C PHE A 89 10.01 6.66 -7.88
N ILE A 90 11.18 6.10 -8.15
CA ILE A 90 12.33 6.19 -7.24
C ILE A 90 12.81 7.63 -7.07
N ARG A 91 12.89 8.40 -8.16
CA ARG A 91 13.30 9.81 -8.11
C ARG A 91 12.31 10.67 -7.31
N LEU A 92 11.01 10.36 -7.39
CA LEU A 92 9.98 11.04 -6.59
C LEU A 92 10.14 10.72 -5.09
N THR A 93 10.55 9.50 -4.76
CA THR A 93 10.73 9.07 -3.37
C THR A 93 11.99 9.64 -2.72
N GLU A 94 12.98 10.07 -3.52
CA GLU A 94 14.17 10.78 -3.04
C GLU A 94 13.84 12.20 -2.56
N ASN A 95 12.86 12.86 -3.19
CA ASN A 95 12.41 14.18 -2.76
C ASN A 95 11.49 14.04 -1.53
N ARG A 96 11.89 14.63 -0.39
CA ARG A 96 11.16 14.55 0.88
C ARG A 96 9.76 15.16 0.81
N HIS A 97 9.59 16.23 0.04
CA HIS A 97 8.30 16.90 -0.13
C HIS A 97 7.34 16.01 -0.91
N GLU A 98 7.80 15.51 -2.06
CA GLU A 98 7.02 14.60 -2.91
C GLU A 98 6.68 13.30 -2.19
N LEU A 99 7.64 12.70 -1.48
CA LEU A 99 7.41 11.51 -0.68
C LEU A 99 6.34 11.74 0.40
N ARG A 100 6.39 12.87 1.12
CA ARG A 100 5.38 13.21 2.14
C ARG A 100 4.00 13.39 1.50
N ASN A 101 3.94 14.07 0.36
CA ASN A 101 2.72 14.28 -0.39
C ASN A 101 2.13 12.95 -0.89
N MET A 102 2.98 12.04 -1.38
CA MET A 102 2.59 10.69 -1.77
C MET A 102 2.04 9.92 -0.56
N ILE A 103 2.78 9.84 0.55
CA ILE A 103 2.36 9.16 1.79
C ILE A 103 0.99 9.64 2.26
N ALA A 104 0.72 10.95 2.21
CA ALA A 104 -0.57 11.53 2.58
C ALA A 104 -1.72 11.11 1.65
N ASN A 105 -1.44 10.94 0.36
CA ASN A 105 -2.45 10.70 -0.69
C ASN A 105 -2.61 9.25 -1.13
N VAL A 106 -1.83 8.32 -0.56
CA VAL A 106 -1.71 6.91 -1.01
C VAL A 106 -3.00 6.11 -1.02
N CYS A 107 -3.97 6.47 -0.19
CA CYS A 107 -5.30 5.88 -0.23
C CYS A 107 -6.41 6.89 -0.51
N SER A 108 -6.07 8.17 -0.70
CA SER A 108 -7.00 9.23 -1.09
C SER A 108 -7.24 9.24 -2.60
N ARG A 109 -6.32 8.65 -3.38
CA ARG A 109 -6.49 8.43 -4.83
C ARG A 109 -7.53 7.32 -5.05
N GLN A 110 -8.80 7.71 -5.13
CA GLN A 110 -9.90 6.83 -5.53
C GLN A 110 -9.64 6.31 -6.96
N GLY A 111 -9.72 5.00 -7.12
CA GLY A 111 -9.38 4.31 -8.36
C GLY A 111 -9.43 2.79 -8.23
N ILE A 112 -10.48 2.29 -7.57
CA ILE A 112 -11.14 1.00 -7.87
C ILE A 112 -12.64 1.28 -7.78
#